data_AF-A0A346N5R7-F1
#
_entry.id   AF-A0A346N5R7-F1
#
_cell.length_a   1.000
_cell.length_b   1.000
_cell.length_c   1.000
_cell.angle_alpha   90.00
_cell.angle_beta   90.00
_cell.angle_gamma   90.00
#
_symmetry.space_group_name_H-M   'P 1'
#
loop_
_entity.id
_entity.type
_entity.pdbx_description
1 polymer ?
#
loop_
_entity_poly.entity_id
_entity_poly.type
_entity_poly.pdbx_seq_one_letter_code
_entity_poly.pdbx_strand_id
1 'polypeptide(L)'
;MTVQAGRARRISCIGFDWRAEVSLKETLALLRGKTREAWQYSDELTAEVVVYETHNALAQAMVRRCQAEGSGGRVFFPSSSEDDSVLTLRYPFGASRLVACLDSASLQLQGTAANQERSDEASLCQRIDDALRTPGSLAVAIRAGSQQGWLKLPERQLFWSQPLGIEEIAQLLSGDVEVQALGPVDAASLRRLEAGARHPAQAEPLLWAIGIARSKGSLLHRLDIASPCRLRRWPDFGAIGRRNLDIRCASLLTQRELAPTHLAMMAGIPLGAIGNFLNACALIDVLEAGKATALPQAAPRVAALPSESGFGSMLRRIRMALTIAE
;
A
#
# COMPACT_ATOMS: atom_id res chain seq x y z
N MET A 1 -7.02 26.05 -32.16
CA MET A 1 -6.45 26.21 -30.80
C MET A 1 -6.05 24.83 -30.31
N THR A 2 -4.76 24.55 -30.33
CA THR A 2 -4.16 23.24 -30.05
C THR A 2 -4.06 23.10 -28.53
N VAL A 3 -4.90 22.24 -27.94
CA VAL A 3 -4.80 21.87 -26.52
C VAL A 3 -3.46 21.19 -26.34
N GLN A 4 -2.53 21.82 -25.62
CA GLN A 4 -1.32 21.15 -25.13
C GLN A 4 -1.76 19.84 -24.49
N ALA A 5 -1.20 18.72 -24.95
CA ALA A 5 -1.45 17.41 -24.36
C ALA A 5 -0.86 17.38 -22.94
N GLY A 6 -1.61 17.94 -21.99
CA GLY A 6 -1.29 17.91 -20.57
C GLY A 6 -1.30 16.46 -20.10
N ARG A 7 -0.31 16.11 -19.28
CA ARG A 7 -0.25 14.81 -18.61
C ARG A 7 -1.58 14.53 -17.91
N ALA A 8 -2.17 13.35 -18.15
CA ALA A 8 -3.40 12.95 -17.48
C ALA A 8 -3.20 12.93 -15.95
N ARG A 9 -4.11 13.57 -15.22
CA ARG A 9 -4.15 13.54 -13.75
C ARG A 9 -4.71 12.22 -13.25
N ARG A 10 -4.33 11.82 -12.04
CA ARG A 10 -4.68 10.53 -11.47
C ARG A 10 -5.73 10.69 -10.38
N ILE A 11 -6.67 9.76 -10.39
CA ILE A 11 -7.66 9.56 -9.34
C ILE A 11 -7.51 8.15 -8.75
N SER A 12 -7.55 8.03 -7.43
CA SER A 12 -7.54 6.75 -6.71
C SER A 12 -8.74 6.68 -5.76
N CYS A 13 -9.02 5.48 -5.26
CA CYS A 13 -9.98 5.27 -4.17
C CYS A 13 -9.34 4.57 -2.96
N ILE A 14 -9.83 4.85 -1.75
CA ILE A 14 -9.37 4.22 -0.50
C ILE A 14 -10.57 3.77 0.33
N GLY A 15 -10.49 2.56 0.88
CA GLY A 15 -11.52 2.00 1.77
C GLY A 15 -12.71 1.38 1.05
N PHE A 16 -12.76 1.45 -0.28
CA PHE A 16 -13.85 0.87 -1.06
C PHE A 16 -13.63 -0.60 -1.40
N ASP A 17 -14.72 -1.32 -1.66
CA ASP A 17 -14.67 -2.65 -2.25
C ASP A 17 -14.39 -2.60 -3.76
N TRP A 18 -14.13 -3.77 -4.36
CA TRP A 18 -13.80 -3.88 -5.79
C TRP A 18 -14.91 -3.38 -6.72
N ARG A 19 -16.19 -3.42 -6.30
CA ARG A 19 -17.33 -3.02 -7.13
C ARG A 19 -17.36 -1.51 -7.27
N ALA A 20 -17.10 -0.80 -6.19
CA ALA A 20 -16.92 0.64 -6.21
C ALA A 20 -15.74 1.02 -7.11
N GLU A 21 -14.59 0.35 -7.01
CA GLU A 21 -13.47 0.66 -7.92
C GLU A 21 -13.83 0.47 -9.41
N VAL A 22 -14.53 -0.62 -9.74
CA VAL A 22 -14.99 -0.87 -11.11
C VAL A 22 -15.97 0.19 -11.57
N SER A 23 -16.95 0.55 -10.74
CA SER A 23 -17.90 1.62 -11.02
C SER A 23 -17.19 2.96 -11.28
N LEU A 24 -16.16 3.29 -10.51
CA LEU A 24 -15.38 4.52 -10.72
C LEU A 24 -14.61 4.47 -12.05
N LYS A 25 -13.98 3.34 -12.37
CA LYS A 25 -13.24 3.13 -13.63
C LYS A 25 -14.15 3.25 -14.85
N GLU A 26 -15.33 2.64 -14.80
CA GLU A 26 -16.34 2.70 -15.86
C GLU A 26 -16.89 4.10 -16.03
N THR A 27 -17.31 4.77 -14.95
CA THR A 27 -17.79 6.15 -15.02
C THR A 27 -16.68 7.07 -15.57
N LEU A 28 -15.43 6.89 -15.15
CA LEU A 28 -14.31 7.67 -15.68
C LEU A 28 -14.07 7.44 -17.18
N ALA A 29 -14.20 6.20 -17.66
CA ALA A 29 -14.10 5.88 -19.07
C ALA A 29 -15.20 6.56 -19.91
N LEU A 30 -16.43 6.63 -19.39
CA LEU A 30 -17.57 7.33 -20.00
C LEU A 30 -17.43 8.86 -20.01
N LEU A 31 -16.56 9.40 -19.15
CA LEU A 31 -16.30 10.83 -19.00
C LEU A 31 -15.10 11.33 -19.81
N ARG A 32 -14.41 10.47 -20.57
CA ARG A 32 -13.29 10.89 -21.42
C ARG A 32 -13.71 12.05 -22.33
N GLY A 33 -13.05 13.20 -22.17
CA GLY A 33 -13.32 14.43 -22.94
C GLY A 33 -14.46 15.32 -22.42
N LYS A 34 -15.09 14.98 -21.27
CA LYS A 34 -16.16 15.78 -20.66
C LYS A 34 -15.72 16.60 -19.44
N THR A 35 -14.50 16.41 -18.99
CA THR A 35 -13.87 17.11 -17.86
C THR A 35 -12.86 18.14 -18.36
N ARG A 36 -12.54 19.13 -17.53
CA ARG A 36 -11.53 20.16 -17.86
C ARG A 36 -10.17 19.60 -18.22
N GLU A 37 -9.80 18.49 -17.60
CA GLU A 37 -8.52 17.81 -17.79
C GLU A 37 -8.73 16.32 -18.06
N ALA A 38 -7.71 15.66 -18.62
CA ALA A 38 -7.73 14.22 -18.79
C ALA A 38 -7.46 13.53 -17.45
N TRP A 39 -8.33 12.59 -17.08
CA TRP A 39 -8.22 11.84 -15.83
C TRP A 39 -8.02 10.35 -16.10
N GLN A 40 -7.16 9.73 -15.31
CA GLN A 40 -6.94 8.28 -15.32
C GLN A 40 -7.01 7.71 -13.91
N TYR A 41 -7.56 6.51 -13.79
CA TYR A 41 -7.56 5.81 -12.51
C TYR A 41 -6.14 5.29 -12.20
N SER A 42 -5.71 5.39 -10.94
CA SER A 42 -4.48 4.77 -10.42
C SER A 42 -4.78 4.06 -9.10
N ASP A 43 -4.14 2.92 -8.84
CA ASP A 43 -4.18 2.22 -7.55
C ASP A 43 -3.23 2.86 -6.50
N GLU A 44 -2.52 3.93 -6.87
CA GLU A 44 -1.59 4.64 -6.02
C GLU A 44 -2.26 5.63 -5.05
N LEU A 45 -1.83 5.59 -3.79
CA LEU A 45 -2.18 6.57 -2.77
C LEU A 45 -1.54 7.96 -2.98
N THR A 46 -0.68 8.08 -3.99
CA THR A 46 -0.04 9.33 -4.43
C THR A 46 -0.80 10.01 -5.57
N ALA A 47 -1.99 9.53 -5.93
CA ALA A 47 -2.87 10.20 -6.88
C ALA A 47 -3.20 11.63 -6.44
N GLU A 48 -3.40 12.52 -7.41
CA GLU A 48 -3.71 13.92 -7.17
C GLU A 48 -5.14 14.08 -6.63
N VAL A 49 -6.05 13.15 -6.97
CA VAL A 49 -7.39 13.06 -6.40
C VAL A 49 -7.58 11.71 -5.72
N VAL A 50 -8.12 11.72 -4.51
CA VAL A 50 -8.44 10.52 -3.76
C VAL A 50 -9.89 10.54 -3.31
N VAL A 51 -10.69 9.59 -3.78
CA VAL A 51 -12.03 9.33 -3.26
C VAL A 51 -11.89 8.37 -2.08
N TYR A 52 -12.50 8.66 -0.94
CA TYR A 52 -12.28 7.82 0.24
C TYR A 52 -13.53 7.49 1.02
N GLU A 53 -13.54 6.29 1.61
CA GLU A 53 -14.58 5.90 2.55
C GLU A 53 -14.33 6.54 3.92
N THR A 54 -15.34 7.25 4.44
CA THR A 54 -15.24 7.99 5.70
C THR A 54 -15.04 7.12 6.94
N HIS A 55 -15.42 5.84 6.87
CA HIS A 55 -15.21 4.90 7.97
C HIS A 55 -13.86 4.17 7.89
N ASN A 56 -13.01 4.49 6.91
CA ASN A 56 -11.71 3.84 6.75
C ASN A 56 -10.60 4.62 7.48
N ALA A 57 -9.90 3.96 8.42
CA ALA A 57 -8.88 4.60 9.25
C ALA A 57 -7.68 5.12 8.45
N LEU A 58 -7.23 4.36 7.45
CA LEU A 58 -6.14 4.76 6.57
C LEU A 58 -6.53 5.99 5.74
N ALA A 59 -7.76 6.02 5.23
CA ALA A 59 -8.28 7.19 4.52
C ALA A 59 -8.30 8.45 5.39
N GLN A 60 -8.88 8.35 6.60
CA GLN A 60 -8.95 9.47 7.54
C GLN A 60 -7.56 9.99 7.92
N ALA A 61 -6.60 9.09 8.16
CA ALA A 61 -5.21 9.45 8.40
C ALA A 61 -4.61 10.30 7.28
N MET A 62 -4.82 9.85 6.03
CA MET A 62 -4.25 10.51 4.86
C MET A 62 -4.84 11.90 4.64
N VAL A 63 -6.15 12.06 4.86
CA VAL A 63 -6.84 13.36 4.77
C VAL A 63 -6.26 14.33 5.79
N ARG A 64 -6.20 13.93 7.07
CA ARG A 64 -5.66 14.77 8.16
C ARG A 64 -4.23 15.18 7.91
N ARG A 65 -3.41 14.25 7.44
CA ARG A 65 -2.02 14.50 7.14
C ARG A 65 -1.87 15.51 6.00
N CYS A 66 -2.63 15.36 4.92
CA CYS A 66 -2.60 16.31 3.82
C CYS A 66 -3.09 17.71 4.22
N GLN A 67 -4.06 17.79 5.15
CA GLN A 67 -4.52 19.06 5.71
C GLN A 67 -3.45 19.70 6.61
N ALA A 68 -2.78 18.91 7.45
CA ALA A 68 -1.73 19.38 8.37
C ALA A 68 -0.45 19.80 7.65
N GLU A 69 -0.05 19.09 6.60
CA GLU A 69 1.13 19.40 5.77
C GLU A 69 0.88 20.59 4.81
N GLY A 70 -0.35 21.14 4.80
CA GLY A 70 -0.76 22.22 3.89
C GLY A 70 -1.01 21.69 2.48
N SER A 71 -2.29 21.51 2.13
CA SER A 71 -2.84 21.00 0.85
C SER A 71 -1.78 20.65 -0.21
N GLY A 72 -1.08 19.53 -0.04
CA GLY A 72 0.15 19.19 -0.77
C GLY A 72 -0.08 18.75 -2.23
N GLY A 73 -0.84 19.51 -3.00
CA GLY A 73 -1.22 19.17 -4.37
C GLY A 73 -2.09 17.93 -4.46
N ARG A 74 -2.93 17.67 -3.44
CA ARG A 74 -3.91 16.57 -3.44
C ARG A 74 -5.27 17.02 -2.96
N VAL A 75 -6.31 16.44 -3.55
CA VAL A 75 -7.70 16.73 -3.23
C VAL A 75 -8.40 15.44 -2.80
N PHE A 76 -9.10 15.50 -1.67
CA PHE A 76 -9.80 14.36 -1.11
C PHE A 76 -11.31 14.57 -1.19
N PHE A 77 -12.03 13.57 -1.72
CA PHE A 77 -13.49 13.57 -1.78
C PHE A 77 -14.07 12.45 -0.92
N PRO A 78 -14.92 12.77 0.06
CA PRO A 78 -15.51 11.75 0.92
C PRO A 78 -16.64 11.00 0.21
N SER A 79 -16.81 9.72 0.59
CA SER A 79 -17.91 8.86 0.11
C SER A 79 -19.26 9.21 0.72
N SER A 80 -19.25 9.78 1.92
CA SER A 80 -20.41 10.29 2.64
C SER A 80 -20.02 11.56 3.40
N SER A 81 -20.98 12.44 3.60
CA SER A 81 -20.81 13.65 4.42
C SER A 81 -22.16 13.95 5.06
N GLU A 82 -22.13 14.52 6.27
CA GLU A 82 -23.34 14.99 6.95
C GLU A 82 -24.02 16.11 6.15
N ASP A 83 -23.21 16.95 5.49
CA ASP A 83 -23.66 17.92 4.51
C ASP A 83 -23.73 17.23 3.15
N ASP A 84 -24.91 17.19 2.48
CA ASP A 84 -25.04 16.69 1.10
C ASP A 84 -24.44 17.68 0.11
N SER A 85 -23.14 17.93 0.26
CA SER A 85 -22.35 18.79 -0.59
C SER A 85 -22.23 18.15 -1.97
N VAL A 86 -22.21 19.00 -3.00
CA VAL A 86 -22.00 18.61 -4.39
C VAL A 86 -20.65 17.89 -4.60
N LEU A 87 -19.72 18.03 -3.66
CA LEU A 87 -18.40 17.41 -3.66
C LEU A 87 -18.33 16.06 -2.91
N THR A 88 -19.49 15.51 -2.49
CA THR A 88 -19.57 14.16 -1.91
C THR A 88 -19.83 13.13 -3.01
N LEU A 89 -18.91 12.17 -3.16
CA LEU A 89 -18.97 11.10 -4.16
C LEU A 89 -19.55 9.82 -3.55
N ARG A 90 -20.88 9.75 -3.52
CA ARG A 90 -21.59 8.56 -3.05
C ARG A 90 -21.49 7.43 -4.07
N TYR A 91 -21.28 6.22 -3.59
CA TYR A 91 -21.42 5.00 -4.39
C TYR A 91 -22.92 4.65 -4.52
N PRO A 92 -23.44 4.33 -5.72
CA PRO A 92 -22.76 4.24 -7.02
C PRO A 92 -22.34 5.60 -7.60
N PHE A 93 -21.18 5.66 -8.24
CA PHE A 93 -20.56 6.92 -8.68
C PHE A 93 -21.28 7.51 -9.90
N GLY A 94 -22.12 8.53 -9.66
CA GLY A 94 -22.82 9.26 -10.71
C GLY A 94 -21.90 10.17 -11.55
N ALA A 95 -22.07 10.13 -12.87
CA ALA A 95 -21.26 10.89 -13.83
C ALA A 95 -21.24 12.41 -13.54
N SER A 96 -22.39 13.03 -13.27
CA SER A 96 -22.48 14.47 -13.02
C SER A 96 -21.74 14.90 -11.74
N ARG A 97 -21.86 14.11 -10.65
CA ARG A 97 -21.13 14.38 -9.40
C ARG A 97 -19.62 14.18 -9.59
N LEU A 98 -19.23 13.14 -10.33
CA LEU A 98 -17.83 12.88 -10.64
C LEU A 98 -17.21 14.01 -11.47
N VAL A 99 -17.89 14.53 -12.49
CA VAL A 99 -17.43 15.70 -13.24
C VAL A 99 -17.28 16.91 -12.33
N ALA A 100 -18.28 17.22 -11.50
CA ALA A 100 -18.21 18.36 -10.58
C ALA A 100 -17.03 18.25 -9.60
N CYS A 101 -16.76 17.06 -9.08
CA CYS A 101 -15.62 16.81 -8.20
C CYS A 101 -14.29 16.96 -8.96
N LEU A 102 -14.15 16.38 -10.16
CA LEU A 102 -12.93 16.45 -10.95
C LEU A 102 -12.63 17.87 -11.44
N ASP A 103 -13.64 18.65 -11.79
CA ASP A 103 -13.48 20.06 -12.18
C ASP A 103 -13.10 20.94 -10.98
N SER A 104 -13.72 20.69 -9.81
CA SER A 104 -13.33 21.34 -8.54
C SER A 104 -11.89 21.01 -8.17
N ALA A 105 -11.49 19.73 -8.27
CA ALA A 105 -10.11 19.32 -8.04
C ALA A 105 -9.15 19.96 -9.05
N SER A 106 -9.56 20.09 -10.31
CA SER A 106 -8.74 20.73 -11.34
C SER A 106 -8.37 22.15 -10.92
N LEU A 107 -9.35 22.91 -10.43
CA LEU A 107 -9.18 24.27 -9.91
C LEU A 107 -8.27 24.34 -8.68
N GLN A 108 -8.48 23.46 -7.70
CA GLN A 108 -7.69 23.46 -6.47
C GLN A 108 -6.21 23.16 -6.73
N LEU A 109 -5.94 22.18 -7.60
CA LEU A 109 -4.60 21.71 -7.94
C LEU A 109 -3.84 22.68 -8.87
N GLN A 110 -4.53 23.58 -9.58
CA GLN A 110 -3.88 24.63 -10.38
C GLN A 110 -3.17 25.68 -9.51
N GLY A 111 -3.55 25.79 -8.23
CA GLY A 111 -2.94 26.71 -7.26
C GLY A 111 -1.74 26.14 -6.50
N THR A 112 -1.36 24.87 -6.73
CA THR A 112 -0.43 24.16 -5.85
C THR A 112 0.70 23.50 -6.63
N ALA A 113 1.73 24.29 -6.92
CA ALA A 113 3.00 23.76 -7.42
C ALA A 113 3.85 23.24 -6.26
N ALA A 114 3.97 21.91 -6.21
CA ALA A 114 5.05 21.11 -5.65
C ALA A 114 5.85 21.72 -4.46
N ASN A 115 5.51 21.28 -3.25
CA ASN A 115 6.52 21.18 -2.19
C ASN A 115 6.61 19.72 -1.76
N GLN A 116 7.53 18.98 -2.39
CA GLN A 116 7.89 17.63 -1.99
C GLN A 116 9.32 17.68 -1.44
N GLU A 117 9.48 18.37 -0.32
CA GLU A 117 10.75 18.35 0.41
C GLU A 117 10.93 16.96 1.04
N ARG A 118 11.99 16.30 0.59
CA ARG A 118 12.56 15.14 1.27
C ARG A 118 13.08 15.63 2.62
N SER A 119 12.25 15.49 3.66
CA SER A 119 12.78 15.36 5.01
C SER A 119 13.62 14.09 5.05
N ASP A 120 14.93 14.29 5.26
CA ASP A 120 15.99 13.27 5.40
C ASP A 120 15.84 12.42 6.68
N GLU A 121 14.78 12.68 7.45
CA GLU A 121 14.44 11.90 8.64
C GLU A 121 13.86 10.55 8.25
N ALA A 122 14.40 9.50 8.90
CA ALA A 122 13.96 8.13 8.74
C ALA A 122 12.44 8.03 8.86
N SER A 123 11.82 7.35 7.89
CA SER A 123 10.37 7.20 7.85
C SER A 123 9.87 6.50 9.13
N LEU A 124 8.66 6.78 9.59
CA LEU A 124 8.12 6.07 10.76
C LEU A 124 8.08 4.55 10.52
N CYS A 125 7.86 4.13 9.28
CA CYS A 125 8.00 2.72 8.91
C CYS A 125 9.39 2.17 9.23
N GLN A 126 10.47 2.92 8.89
CA GLN A 126 11.84 2.53 9.21
C GLN A 126 12.11 2.52 10.72
N ARG A 127 11.63 3.53 11.46
CA ARG A 127 11.83 3.60 12.92
C ARG A 127 11.15 2.43 13.66
N ILE A 128 9.93 2.07 13.27
CA ILE A 128 9.24 0.88 13.80
C ILE A 128 10.03 -0.37 13.47
N ASP A 129 10.47 -0.49 12.23
CA ASP A 129 11.20 -1.63 11.75
C ASP A 129 12.53 -1.88 12.48
N ASP A 130 13.30 -0.82 12.70
CA ASP A 130 14.54 -0.84 13.47
C ASP A 130 14.25 -1.27 14.92
N ALA A 131 13.22 -0.68 15.54
CA ALA A 131 12.84 -0.99 16.92
C ALA A 131 12.40 -2.45 17.11
N LEU A 132 11.68 -3.03 16.15
CA LEU A 132 11.27 -4.44 16.15
C LEU A 132 12.46 -5.40 16.08
N ARG A 133 13.60 -4.94 15.56
CA ARG A 133 14.79 -5.76 15.32
C ARG A 133 15.94 -5.45 16.25
N THR A 134 15.77 -4.50 17.16
CA THR A 134 16.77 -4.19 18.18
C THR A 134 17.09 -5.45 19.00
N PRO A 135 18.36 -5.93 18.97
CA PRO A 135 18.74 -7.13 19.71
C PRO A 135 18.46 -7.00 21.20
N GLY A 136 17.87 -8.04 21.80
CA GLY A 136 17.54 -8.06 23.22
C GLY A 136 16.34 -7.20 23.64
N SER A 137 15.61 -6.62 22.68
CA SER A 137 14.34 -5.93 23.00
C SER A 137 13.23 -6.91 23.31
N LEU A 138 12.47 -6.61 24.36
CA LEU A 138 11.32 -7.36 24.84
C LEU A 138 10.00 -6.72 24.39
N ALA A 139 10.01 -5.42 24.10
CA ALA A 139 8.85 -4.71 23.61
C ALA A 139 9.25 -3.52 22.73
N VAL A 140 8.30 -3.01 21.96
CA VAL A 140 8.39 -1.72 21.28
C VAL A 140 7.27 -0.82 21.80
N ALA A 141 7.63 0.28 22.45
CA ALA A 141 6.69 1.33 22.83
C ALA A 141 6.41 2.25 21.63
N ILE A 142 5.14 2.58 21.44
CA ILE A 142 4.65 3.48 20.39
C ILE A 142 3.81 4.55 21.09
N ARG A 143 4.19 5.82 20.92
CA ARG A 143 3.46 6.97 21.51
C ARG A 143 3.09 7.96 20.43
N ALA A 144 1.85 8.44 20.45
CA ALA A 144 1.36 9.49 19.57
C ALA A 144 0.43 10.42 20.35
N GLY A 145 0.94 11.60 20.70
CA GLY A 145 0.24 12.54 21.58
C GLY A 145 -0.07 11.92 22.94
N SER A 146 -1.35 11.89 23.32
CA SER A 146 -1.83 11.28 24.57
C SER A 146 -1.97 9.76 24.50
N GLN A 147 -1.91 9.17 23.31
CA GLN A 147 -2.08 7.75 23.10
C GLN A 147 -0.74 7.04 23.24
N GLN A 148 -0.74 5.96 24.00
CA GLN A 148 0.44 5.12 24.13
C GLN A 148 0.04 3.65 24.08
N GLY A 149 0.93 2.87 23.49
CA GLY A 149 0.87 1.44 23.65
C GLY A 149 2.20 0.80 23.39
N TRP A 150 2.18 -0.51 23.41
CA TRP A 150 3.39 -1.29 23.33
C TRP A 150 3.08 -2.61 22.63
N LEU A 151 4.02 -3.01 21.78
CA LEU A 151 4.02 -4.30 21.13
C LEU A 151 4.94 -5.21 21.91
N LYS A 152 4.38 -6.27 22.49
CA LYS A 152 5.15 -7.31 23.15
C LYS A 152 5.87 -8.17 22.11
N LEU A 153 7.17 -8.36 22.31
CA LEU A 153 8.00 -9.33 21.57
C LEU A 153 8.21 -10.53 22.52
N PRO A 154 8.07 -11.80 22.09
CA PRO A 154 7.93 -12.35 20.74
C PRO A 154 6.50 -12.60 20.25
N GLU A 155 5.47 -12.47 21.09
CA GLU A 155 4.09 -12.86 20.75
C GLU A 155 3.43 -11.93 19.73
N ARG A 156 4.04 -10.78 19.44
CA ARG A 156 3.52 -9.73 18.55
C ARG A 156 2.13 -9.25 18.95
N GLN A 157 1.87 -9.25 20.25
CA GLN A 157 0.62 -8.77 20.81
C GLN A 157 0.72 -7.28 21.11
N LEU A 158 -0.19 -6.50 20.55
CA LEU A 158 -0.27 -5.07 20.76
C LEU A 158 -1.20 -4.79 21.93
N PHE A 159 -0.78 -3.90 22.82
CA PHE A 159 -1.59 -3.39 23.92
C PHE A 159 -1.62 -1.87 23.86
N TRP A 160 -2.76 -1.29 24.17
CA TRP A 160 -2.98 0.16 24.07
C TRP A 160 -3.66 0.73 25.31
N SER A 161 -3.44 2.02 25.57
CA SER A 161 -4.04 2.76 26.69
C SER A 161 -5.56 2.83 26.61
N GLN A 162 -6.10 2.81 25.40
CA GLN A 162 -7.54 2.85 25.10
C GLN A 162 -7.83 1.91 23.93
N PRO A 163 -9.09 1.48 23.71
CA PRO A 163 -9.45 0.71 22.53
C PRO A 163 -8.99 1.42 21.24
N LEU A 164 -8.25 0.70 20.40
CA LEU A 164 -7.67 1.21 19.16
C LEU A 164 -8.76 1.21 18.07
N GLY A 165 -9.51 2.31 17.97
CA GLY A 165 -10.52 2.54 16.95
C GLY A 165 -9.94 3.16 15.68
N ILE A 166 -10.83 3.42 14.72
CA ILE A 166 -10.52 4.06 13.43
C ILE A 166 -9.85 5.42 13.65
N GLU A 167 -10.36 6.18 14.63
CA GLU A 167 -9.92 7.53 14.96
C GLU A 167 -8.50 7.56 15.53
N GLU A 168 -8.22 6.66 16.47
CA GLU A 168 -6.91 6.52 17.12
C GLU A 168 -5.85 6.05 16.12
N ILE A 169 -6.19 5.09 15.24
CA ILE A 169 -5.33 4.67 14.13
C ILE A 169 -5.06 5.86 13.20
N ALA A 170 -6.09 6.63 12.85
CA ALA A 170 -5.93 7.78 11.98
C ALA A 170 -4.99 8.83 12.58
N GLN A 171 -5.12 9.10 13.88
CA GLN A 171 -4.26 10.02 14.61
C GLN A 171 -2.79 9.53 14.66
N LEU A 172 -2.56 8.24 14.94
CA LEU A 172 -1.24 7.62 14.89
C LEU A 172 -0.58 7.77 13.51
N LEU A 173 -1.37 7.57 12.46
CA LEU A 173 -0.87 7.62 11.09
C LEU A 173 -0.69 9.05 10.56
N SER A 174 -1.36 10.06 11.11
CA SER A 174 -1.17 11.46 10.70
C SER A 174 -0.15 12.22 11.56
N GLY A 175 0.01 11.84 12.84
CA GLY A 175 0.81 12.58 13.81
C GLY A 175 2.30 12.24 13.81
N ASP A 176 3.04 12.98 14.64
CA ASP A 176 4.36 12.54 15.07
C ASP A 176 4.23 11.38 16.07
N VAL A 177 5.06 10.37 15.86
CA VAL A 177 5.01 9.12 16.61
C VAL A 177 6.40 8.86 17.15
N GLU A 178 6.50 8.72 18.45
CA GLU A 178 7.71 8.25 19.11
C GLU A 178 7.71 6.72 19.13
N VAL A 179 8.87 6.15 18.81
CA VAL A 179 9.08 4.71 18.82
C VAL A 179 10.30 4.42 19.68
N GLN A 180 10.16 3.51 20.64
CA GLN A 180 11.24 3.12 21.52
C GLN A 180 11.27 1.61 21.69
N ALA A 181 12.41 0.98 21.36
CA ALA A 181 12.65 -0.41 21.72
C ALA A 181 13.01 -0.51 23.20
N LEU A 182 12.40 -1.45 23.92
CA LEU A 182 12.53 -1.62 25.36
C LEU A 182 13.13 -2.98 25.67
N GLY A 183 14.26 -3.00 26.36
CA GLY A 183 14.96 -4.22 26.79
C GLY A 183 14.82 -4.50 28.29
N PRO A 184 15.59 -5.48 28.81
CA PRO A 184 15.61 -5.81 30.24
C PRO A 184 16.00 -4.62 31.13
N VAL A 185 16.87 -3.73 30.63
CA VAL A 185 17.30 -2.51 31.34
C VAL A 185 16.15 -1.50 31.53
N ASP A 186 15.11 -1.58 30.71
CA ASP A 186 13.95 -0.69 30.75
C ASP A 186 12.79 -1.26 31.57
N ALA A 187 13.04 -2.21 32.47
CA ALA A 187 12.01 -2.93 33.23
C ALA A 187 11.01 -2.00 33.94
N ALA A 188 11.47 -0.86 34.48
CA ALA A 188 10.59 0.11 35.11
C ALA A 188 9.64 0.80 34.10
N SER A 189 10.11 1.07 32.88
CA SER A 189 9.29 1.64 31.81
C SER A 189 8.31 0.61 31.26
N LEU A 190 8.74 -0.65 31.11
CA LEU A 190 7.86 -1.76 30.70
C LEU A 190 6.71 -1.94 31.69
N ARG A 191 6.99 -2.01 33.00
CA ARG A 191 5.95 -2.13 34.04
C ARG A 191 4.95 -0.98 34.03
N ARG A 192 5.41 0.25 33.76
CA ARG A 192 4.52 1.42 33.64
C ARG A 192 3.60 1.30 32.43
N LEU A 193 4.11 0.83 31.29
CA LEU A 193 3.31 0.60 30.09
C LEU A 193 2.29 -0.53 30.30
N GLU A 194 2.71 -1.66 30.88
CA GLU A 194 1.81 -2.77 31.22
C GLU A 194 0.68 -2.35 32.16
N ALA A 195 0.97 -1.47 33.12
CA ALA A 195 -0.05 -0.96 34.04
C ALA A 195 -1.08 -0.05 33.35
N GLY A 196 -0.65 0.73 32.36
CA GLY A 196 -1.46 1.76 31.70
C GLY A 196 -2.11 1.34 30.38
N ALA A 197 -1.55 0.37 29.66
CA ALA A 197 -2.05 -0.12 28.37
C ALA A 197 -2.61 -1.53 28.53
N ARG A 198 -3.93 -1.62 28.73
CA ARG A 198 -4.62 -2.87 29.08
C ARG A 198 -5.53 -3.40 27.98
N HIS A 199 -5.72 -2.64 26.90
CA HIS A 199 -6.60 -3.05 25.81
C HIS A 199 -5.79 -3.82 24.76
N PRO A 200 -5.96 -5.14 24.64
CA PRO A 200 -5.31 -5.90 23.58
C PRO A 200 -5.88 -5.48 22.22
N ALA A 201 -5.01 -5.37 21.23
CA ALA A 201 -5.34 -5.05 19.85
C ALA A 201 -4.56 -5.95 18.89
N GLN A 202 -5.05 -6.07 17.65
CA GLN A 202 -4.33 -6.77 16.61
C GLN A 202 -3.20 -5.88 16.08
N ALA A 203 -1.96 -6.38 16.11
CA ALA A 203 -0.80 -5.64 15.62
C ALA A 203 -0.79 -5.51 14.09
N GLU A 204 -1.28 -6.53 13.38
CA GLU A 204 -1.18 -6.62 11.91
C GLU A 204 -1.85 -5.45 11.19
N PRO A 205 -3.11 -5.04 11.49
CA PRO A 205 -3.72 -3.87 10.86
C PRO A 205 -2.94 -2.56 11.07
N LEU A 206 -2.43 -2.31 12.28
CA LEU A 206 -1.68 -1.09 12.58
C LEU A 206 -0.33 -1.08 11.84
N LEU A 207 0.44 -2.17 11.95
CA LEU A 207 1.74 -2.30 11.30
C LEU A 207 1.62 -2.24 9.77
N TRP A 208 0.57 -2.86 9.22
CA TRP A 208 0.24 -2.75 7.80
C TRP A 208 -0.03 -1.30 7.41
N ALA A 209 -0.91 -0.60 8.13
CA ALA A 209 -1.24 0.78 7.82
C ALA A 209 -0.03 1.72 7.92
N ILE A 210 0.86 1.49 8.89
CA ILE A 210 2.15 2.20 8.98
C ILE A 210 3.01 1.93 7.74
N GLY A 211 3.16 0.66 7.33
CA GLY A 211 3.92 0.30 6.14
C GLY A 211 3.36 0.95 4.86
N ILE A 212 2.04 1.02 4.72
CA ILE A 212 1.40 1.64 3.56
C ILE A 212 1.50 3.18 3.58
N ALA A 213 1.20 3.82 4.72
CA ALA A 213 1.05 5.29 4.80
C ALA A 213 2.35 6.03 5.15
N ARG A 214 3.28 5.36 5.82
CA ARG A 214 4.43 6.01 6.47
C ARG A 214 5.79 5.53 5.96
N SER A 215 5.82 4.77 4.87
CA SER A 215 7.06 4.35 4.19
C SER A 215 7.70 5.42 3.31
N LYS A 216 6.96 6.48 2.93
CA LYS A 216 7.40 7.52 1.98
C LYS A 216 7.83 6.97 0.60
N GLY A 217 7.42 5.74 0.23
CA GLY A 217 7.79 5.10 -1.04
C GLY A 217 9.20 4.49 -1.10
N SER A 218 9.96 4.57 -0.01
CA SER A 218 11.30 3.98 0.08
C SER A 218 11.24 2.60 0.71
N LEU A 219 12.08 1.67 0.24
CA LEU A 219 12.23 0.35 0.88
C LEU A 219 12.89 0.48 2.25
N LEU A 220 12.52 -0.40 3.18
CA LEU A 220 13.23 -0.55 4.46
C LEU A 220 14.71 -0.86 4.22
N HIS A 221 15.61 -0.39 5.08
CA HIS A 221 17.07 -0.53 4.91
C HIS A 221 17.55 -1.98 4.72
N ARG A 222 16.86 -2.96 5.30
CA ARG A 222 17.20 -4.39 5.13
C ARG A 222 16.72 -5.01 3.82
N LEU A 223 15.86 -4.31 3.09
CA LEU A 223 15.30 -4.77 1.83
C LEU A 223 16.09 -4.13 0.70
N ASP A 224 16.51 -4.95 -0.25
CA ASP A 224 17.24 -4.50 -1.42
C ASP A 224 16.35 -4.59 -2.66
N ILE A 225 16.45 -3.57 -3.49
CA ILE A 225 15.73 -3.43 -4.75
C ILE A 225 16.09 -4.53 -5.77
N ALA A 226 17.29 -5.09 -5.69
CA ALA A 226 17.76 -6.16 -6.57
C ALA A 226 17.51 -7.56 -6.00
N SER A 227 17.30 -7.68 -4.69
CA SER A 227 17.16 -8.97 -4.01
C SER A 227 15.75 -9.54 -4.19
N PRO A 228 15.60 -10.81 -4.58
CA PRO A 228 14.29 -11.46 -4.67
C PRO A 228 13.62 -11.52 -3.30
N CYS A 229 12.30 -11.41 -3.28
CA CYS A 229 11.50 -11.62 -2.08
C CYS A 229 10.30 -12.53 -2.39
N ARG A 230 9.79 -13.20 -1.37
CA ARG A 230 8.53 -13.96 -1.44
C ARG A 230 7.69 -13.76 -0.19
N LEU A 231 6.43 -14.13 -0.29
CA LEU A 231 5.55 -14.21 0.87
C LEU A 231 5.52 -15.62 1.45
N ARG A 232 5.72 -15.72 2.77
CA ARG A 232 5.56 -16.97 3.54
C ARG A 232 4.10 -17.34 3.72
N ARG A 233 3.25 -16.32 3.88
CA ARG A 233 1.80 -16.43 3.96
C ARG A 233 1.15 -15.18 3.37
N TRP A 234 -0.14 -15.28 3.06
CA TRP A 234 -0.92 -14.11 2.69
C TRP A 234 -1.12 -13.20 3.92
N PRO A 235 -1.08 -11.86 3.74
CA PRO A 235 -1.61 -10.92 4.72
C PRO A 235 -3.10 -11.18 4.97
N ASP A 236 -3.58 -10.90 6.18
CA ASP A 236 -5.01 -10.99 6.49
C ASP A 236 -5.77 -9.80 5.88
N PHE A 237 -6.11 -9.90 4.60
CA PHE A 237 -6.91 -8.92 3.88
C PHE A 237 -8.35 -8.76 4.41
N GLY A 238 -8.81 -9.63 5.32
CA GLY A 238 -10.05 -9.43 6.06
C GLY A 238 -9.88 -8.37 7.14
N ALA A 239 -8.77 -8.42 7.87
CA ALA A 239 -8.47 -7.51 8.97
C ALA A 239 -7.86 -6.16 8.53
N ILE A 240 -6.98 -6.16 7.52
CA ILE A 240 -6.22 -4.97 7.10
C ILE A 240 -6.91 -4.15 5.99
N GLY A 241 -7.99 -4.68 5.42
CA GLY A 241 -8.68 -4.12 4.25
C GLY A 241 -8.13 -4.64 2.92
N ARG A 242 -8.95 -4.51 1.88
CA ARG A 242 -8.67 -5.03 0.54
C ARG A 242 -8.34 -3.89 -0.42
N ARG A 243 -7.15 -3.93 -1.02
CA ARG A 243 -6.80 -3.10 -2.17
C ARG A 243 -6.37 -4.02 -3.31
N ASN A 244 -6.84 -3.74 -4.51
CA ASN A 244 -6.59 -4.62 -5.66
C ASN A 244 -5.10 -4.77 -5.98
N LEU A 245 -4.30 -3.71 -5.84
CA LEU A 245 -2.85 -3.82 -5.99
C LEU A 245 -2.23 -4.77 -4.95
N ASP A 246 -2.70 -4.73 -3.70
CA ASP A 246 -2.09 -5.51 -2.61
C ASP A 246 -2.38 -7.00 -2.82
N ILE A 247 -3.61 -7.33 -3.26
CA ILE A 247 -4.01 -8.70 -3.65
C ILE A 247 -3.18 -9.19 -4.84
N ARG A 248 -2.96 -8.35 -5.85
CA ARG A 248 -2.16 -8.69 -7.04
C ARG A 248 -0.70 -8.96 -6.67
N CYS A 249 -0.09 -8.08 -5.87
CA CYS A 249 1.28 -8.27 -5.38
C CYS A 249 1.39 -9.54 -4.54
N ALA A 250 0.45 -9.77 -3.62
CA ALA A 250 0.46 -10.97 -2.79
C ALA A 250 0.33 -12.26 -3.61
N SER A 251 -0.52 -12.24 -4.65
CA SER A 251 -0.67 -13.37 -5.57
C SER A 251 0.65 -13.70 -6.29
N LEU A 252 1.34 -12.68 -6.81
CA LEU A 252 2.61 -12.86 -7.52
C LEU A 252 3.71 -13.40 -6.60
N LEU A 253 3.87 -12.81 -5.41
CA LEU A 253 4.94 -13.18 -4.46
C LEU A 253 4.69 -14.48 -3.70
N THR A 254 3.46 -14.99 -3.70
CA THR A 254 3.17 -16.34 -3.17
C THR A 254 3.51 -17.42 -4.19
N GLN A 255 3.42 -17.10 -5.48
CA GLN A 255 3.71 -18.05 -6.56
C GLN A 255 5.20 -18.19 -6.87
N ARG A 256 5.98 -17.13 -6.64
CA ARG A 256 7.40 -17.06 -7.02
C ARG A 256 8.15 -15.98 -6.26
N GLU A 257 9.46 -16.14 -6.16
CA GLU A 257 10.36 -15.11 -5.66
C GLU A 257 10.61 -14.04 -6.74
N LEU A 258 10.39 -12.76 -6.40
CA LEU A 258 10.58 -11.63 -7.33
C LEU A 258 11.36 -10.49 -6.65
N ALA A 259 12.29 -9.91 -7.39
CA ALA A 259 12.88 -8.64 -7.01
C ALA A 259 11.84 -7.52 -7.10
N PRO A 260 11.90 -6.47 -6.25
CA PRO A 260 10.96 -5.34 -6.28
C PRO A 260 10.75 -4.71 -7.66
N THR A 261 11.80 -4.59 -8.47
CA THR A 261 11.72 -4.06 -9.84
C THR A 261 10.93 -4.95 -10.80
N HIS A 262 11.12 -6.26 -10.72
CA HIS A 262 10.37 -7.22 -11.52
C HIS A 262 8.91 -7.29 -11.08
N LEU A 263 8.65 -7.21 -9.77
CA LEU A 263 7.28 -7.14 -9.26
C LEU A 263 6.56 -5.89 -9.77
N ALA A 264 7.21 -4.72 -9.71
CA ALA A 264 6.67 -3.46 -10.25
C ALA A 264 6.29 -3.59 -11.74
N MET A 265 7.21 -4.14 -12.54
CA MET A 265 6.99 -4.36 -13.98
C MET A 265 5.83 -5.32 -14.25
N MET A 266 5.82 -6.49 -13.60
CA MET A 266 4.79 -7.52 -13.83
C MET A 266 3.41 -7.10 -13.35
N ALA A 267 3.33 -6.39 -12.22
CA ALA A 267 2.07 -5.95 -11.66
C ALA A 267 1.54 -4.68 -12.35
N GLY A 268 2.39 -3.96 -13.09
CA GLY A 268 2.08 -2.66 -13.66
C GLY A 268 1.92 -1.57 -12.59
N ILE A 269 2.67 -1.67 -11.49
CA ILE A 269 2.55 -0.80 -10.31
C ILE A 269 3.86 -0.02 -10.13
N PRO A 270 3.81 1.28 -9.81
CA PRO A 270 5.02 2.06 -9.57
C PRO A 270 5.84 1.52 -8.39
N LEU A 271 7.16 1.61 -8.54
CA LEU A 271 8.11 1.06 -7.59
C LEU A 271 7.93 1.59 -6.16
N GLY A 272 7.55 2.86 -5.99
CA GLY A 272 7.29 3.40 -4.65
C GLY A 272 6.08 2.76 -3.97
N ALA A 273 5.03 2.43 -4.72
CA ALA A 273 3.86 1.71 -4.19
C ALA A 273 4.20 0.24 -3.89
N ILE A 274 5.06 -0.38 -4.70
CA ILE A 274 5.66 -1.68 -4.37
C ILE A 274 6.48 -1.60 -3.07
N GLY A 275 7.28 -0.54 -2.90
CA GLY A 275 8.03 -0.31 -1.68
C GLY A 275 7.14 -0.25 -0.44
N ASN A 276 6.06 0.53 -0.50
CA ASN A 276 5.07 0.61 0.58
C ASN A 276 4.47 -0.77 0.91
N PHE A 277 4.07 -1.54 -0.12
CA PHE A 277 3.51 -2.89 0.05
C PHE A 277 4.53 -3.84 0.69
N LEU A 278 5.75 -3.90 0.16
CA LEU A 278 6.80 -4.77 0.69
C LEU A 278 7.18 -4.42 2.12
N ASN A 279 7.25 -3.13 2.44
CA ASN A 279 7.47 -2.67 3.80
C ASN A 279 6.34 -3.09 4.74
N ALA A 280 5.08 -2.97 4.32
CA ALA A 280 3.94 -3.45 5.09
C ALA A 280 4.04 -4.96 5.35
N CYS A 281 4.32 -5.76 4.32
CA CYS A 281 4.55 -7.21 4.45
C CYS A 281 5.74 -7.54 5.39
N ALA A 282 6.81 -6.74 5.32
CA ALA A 282 8.00 -6.94 6.14
C ALA A 282 7.74 -6.57 7.61
N LEU A 283 6.94 -5.53 7.88
CA LEU A 283 6.54 -5.14 9.23
C LEU A 283 5.66 -6.19 9.89
N ILE A 284 4.74 -6.83 9.16
CA ILE A 284 3.89 -7.91 9.70
C ILE A 284 4.55 -9.30 9.64
N ASP A 285 5.83 -9.35 9.23
CA ASP A 285 6.68 -10.56 9.19
C ASP A 285 6.14 -11.71 8.33
N VAL A 286 5.54 -11.35 7.19
CA VAL A 286 5.13 -12.31 6.15
C VAL A 286 6.07 -12.33 4.96
N LEU A 287 6.98 -11.36 4.86
CA LEU A 287 7.96 -11.25 3.78
C LEU A 287 9.25 -11.99 4.12
N GLU A 288 9.69 -12.85 3.22
CA GLU A 288 11.01 -13.47 3.25
C GLU A 288 11.88 -12.83 2.17
N ALA A 289 12.96 -12.17 2.58
CA ALA A 289 13.98 -11.70 1.66
C ALA A 289 14.84 -12.90 1.24
N GLY A 290 14.84 -13.21 -0.05
CA GLY A 290 15.76 -14.15 -0.63
C GLY A 290 17.19 -13.62 -0.49
N LYS A 291 18.15 -14.54 -0.37
CA LYS A 291 19.55 -14.16 -0.53
C LYS A 291 19.72 -13.67 -1.96
N ALA A 292 20.36 -12.50 -2.15
CA ALA A 292 20.73 -12.02 -3.47
C ALA A 292 21.44 -13.16 -4.22
N THR A 293 20.77 -13.74 -5.21
CA THR A 293 21.43 -14.68 -6.09
C THR A 293 22.47 -13.86 -6.82
N ALA A 294 23.74 -14.08 -6.52
CA ALA A 294 24.82 -13.54 -7.33
C ALA A 294 24.45 -13.83 -8.79
N LEU A 295 24.52 -12.79 -9.64
CA LEU A 295 24.28 -12.92 -11.07
C LEU A 295 24.89 -14.24 -11.54
N PRO A 296 24.18 -15.06 -12.34
CA PRO A 296 24.79 -16.27 -12.88
C PRO A 296 26.06 -15.83 -13.60
N GLN A 297 27.23 -16.17 -13.04
CA GLN A 297 28.46 -16.10 -13.81
C GLN A 297 28.18 -16.96 -15.03
N ALA A 298 28.30 -16.35 -16.21
CA ALA A 298 28.06 -17.01 -17.48
C ALA A 298 28.83 -18.35 -17.47
N ALA A 299 28.09 -19.45 -17.37
CA ALA A 299 28.66 -20.77 -17.55
C ALA A 299 29.32 -20.78 -18.94
N PRO A 300 30.50 -21.40 -19.09
CA PRO A 300 31.14 -21.50 -20.40
C PRO A 300 30.17 -22.19 -21.35
N ARG A 301 29.94 -21.56 -22.51
CA ARG A 301 29.10 -22.11 -23.59
C ARG A 301 29.60 -23.51 -23.94
N VAL A 302 28.87 -24.53 -23.48
CA VAL A 302 28.94 -25.86 -24.07
C VAL A 302 28.09 -25.84 -25.34
N ALA A 303 28.67 -26.36 -26.41
CA ALA A 303 28.21 -26.30 -27.78
C ALA A 303 26.75 -26.77 -27.98
N ALA A 304 26.09 -26.13 -28.94
CA ALA A 304 24.72 -26.39 -29.35
C ALA A 304 24.52 -27.79 -29.96
N LEU A 305 23.36 -28.38 -29.68
CA LEU A 305 22.72 -29.45 -30.46
C LEU A 305 21.25 -29.06 -30.72
N PRO A 306 20.66 -29.53 -31.83
CA PRO A 306 19.67 -28.76 -32.59
C PRO A 306 18.25 -28.78 -32.00
N SER A 307 17.54 -27.71 -32.36
CA SER A 307 16.14 -27.41 -32.10
C SER A 307 15.18 -28.45 -32.67
N GLU A 308 14.22 -28.92 -31.88
CA GLU A 308 12.90 -29.32 -32.40
C GLU A 308 11.75 -28.72 -31.59
N SER A 309 10.85 -28.12 -32.33
CA SER A 309 9.70 -27.31 -31.97
C SER A 309 8.57 -28.14 -31.34
N GLY A 310 8.26 -27.86 -30.07
CA GLY A 310 7.10 -28.42 -29.36
C GLY A 310 5.79 -27.71 -29.73
N PHE A 311 5.21 -28.07 -30.88
CA PHE A 311 3.77 -27.88 -31.17
C PHE A 311 3.20 -28.98 -32.10
N GLY A 312 4.06 -29.82 -32.71
CA GLY A 312 3.64 -30.94 -33.56
C GLY A 312 3.34 -32.27 -32.83
N SER A 313 3.70 -32.42 -31.54
CA SER A 313 3.54 -33.70 -30.84
C SER A 313 2.12 -33.95 -30.27
N MET A 314 1.31 -32.89 -30.13
CA MET A 314 -0.09 -33.02 -29.68
C MET A 314 -1.07 -33.34 -30.82
N LEU A 315 -0.85 -32.83 -32.04
CA LEU A 315 -1.73 -33.11 -33.19
C LEU A 315 -1.52 -34.53 -33.76
N ARG A 316 -0.36 -35.15 -33.52
CA ARG A 316 -0.11 -36.57 -33.87
C ARG A 316 -0.87 -37.56 -32.98
N ARG A 317 -1.21 -37.16 -31.74
CA ARG A 317 -2.01 -37.97 -30.80
C ARG A 317 -3.51 -37.91 -31.07
N ILE A 318 -4.03 -36.80 -31.58
CA ILE A 318 -5.46 -36.66 -31.94
C ILE A 318 -5.77 -37.43 -33.25
N ARG A 319 -4.82 -37.50 -34.19
CA ARG A 319 -5.01 -38.24 -35.46
C ARG A 319 -4.98 -39.76 -35.31
N MET A 320 -4.34 -40.29 -34.27
CA MET A 320 -4.35 -41.73 -33.95
C MET A 320 -5.58 -42.19 -33.16
N ALA A 321 -6.35 -41.29 -32.57
CA ALA A 321 -7.55 -41.62 -31.79
C ALA A 321 -8.86 -41.60 -32.60
N LEU A 322 -8.81 -41.21 -33.89
CA LEU A 322 -9.98 -41.12 -34.78
C LEU A 322 -9.91 -42.09 -35.98
N THR A 323 -9.04 -43.10 -35.92
CA THR A 323 -8.91 -44.16 -36.95
C THR A 323 -9.16 -45.58 -36.43
N ILE A 324 -9.71 -45.73 -35.21
CA ILE A 324 -10.17 -47.02 -34.68
C ILE A 324 -11.61 -46.85 -34.18
N ALA A 325 -12.55 -46.91 -35.12
CA ALA A 325 -13.97 -47.18 -34.92
C ALA A 325 -14.59 -47.47 -36.30
N GLU A 326 -14.29 -48.66 -36.83
CA GLU A 326 -15.24 -49.43 -37.64
C GLU A 326 -15.77 -50.56 -36.76
#